data_AF-A0A2E4VBL8-F1
#
_entry.id   AF-A0A2E4VBL8-F1
#
_cell.length_a   1.000
_cell.length_b   1.000
_cell.length_c   1.000
_cell.angle_alpha   90.00
_cell.angle_beta   90.00
_cell.angle_gamma   90.00
#
_symmetry.space_group_name_H-M   'P 1'
#
loop_
_entity.id
_entity.type
_entity.pdbx_description
1 polymer ?
#
loop_
_entity_poly.entity_id
_entity_poly.type
_entity_poly.pdbx_seq_one_letter_code
_entity_poly.pdbx_strand_id
1 'polypeptide(L)'
;MTAKNDAQLIETITLLILVNIQSLQCGVLSIDLMIDQVREPSLKKGLQMFVNDRDDENIKDTLNEDLYLKDDCQNLVVEGVCMLA
;
A
#
# COMPACT_ATOMS: atom_id res chain seq x y z
N MET A 1 -13.90 16.73 9.89
CA MET A 1 -13.20 15.63 9.19
C MET A 1 -14.23 14.58 8.90
N THR A 2 -14.38 14.28 7.61
CA THR A 2 -15.58 13.76 6.97
C THR A 2 -15.48 12.25 6.79
N ALA A 3 -16.57 11.51 7.02
CA ALA A 3 -16.71 10.04 6.88
C ALA A 3 -16.11 9.40 5.60
N LYS A 4 -15.80 10.24 4.59
CA LYS A 4 -15.06 9.87 3.38
C LYS A 4 -13.60 9.46 3.65
N ASN A 5 -12.92 10.10 4.61
CA ASN A 5 -11.57 9.71 5.03
C ASN A 5 -11.60 8.39 5.82
N ASP A 6 -12.62 8.16 6.66
CA ASP A 6 -12.74 6.94 7.46
C ASP A 6 -12.97 5.70 6.58
N ALA A 7 -13.84 5.80 5.57
CA ALA A 7 -14.08 4.70 4.63
C ALA A 7 -12.82 4.32 3.84
N GLN A 8 -12.06 5.33 3.39
CA GLN A 8 -10.82 5.13 2.64
C GLN A 8 -9.70 4.54 3.52
N LEU A 9 -9.64 4.96 4.79
CA LEU A 9 -8.72 4.41 5.79
C LEU A 9 -9.03 2.93 6.07
N ILE A 10 -10.31 2.60 6.28
CA ILE A 10 -10.76 1.22 6.51
C ILE A 10 -10.45 0.34 5.30
N GLU A 11 -10.70 0.82 4.08
CA GLU A 11 -10.37 0.11 2.85
C GLU A 11 -8.86 -0.15 2.73
N THR A 12 -8.04 0.87 3.00
CA THR A 12 -6.57 0.78 2.98
C THR A 12 -6.04 -0.25 3.99
N ILE A 13 -6.48 -0.18 5.26
CA ILE A 13 -6.09 -1.13 6.30
C ILE A 13 -6.50 -2.56 5.91
N THR A 14 -7.73 -2.73 5.42
CA THR A 14 -8.26 -4.04 5.03
C THR A 14 -7.44 -4.65 3.89
N LEU A 15 -7.09 -3.85 2.88
CA LEU A 15 -6.25 -4.28 1.77
C LEU A 15 -4.85 -4.66 2.24
N LEU A 16 -4.20 -3.86 3.08
CA LEU A 16 -2.87 -4.18 3.63
C LEU A 16 -2.86 -5.50 4.41
N ILE A 17 -3.88 -5.75 5.24
CA ILE A 17 -4.00 -7.01 5.98
C ILE A 17 -4.21 -8.18 5.02
N LEU A 18 -5.08 -8.03 4.02
CA LEU A 18 -5.36 -9.08 3.04
C LEU A 18 -4.12 -9.42 2.21
N VAL A 19 -3.39 -8.39 1.77
CA VAL A 19 -2.12 -8.52 1.06
C VAL A 19 -1.08 -9.23 1.92
N ASN A 20 -0.93 -8.86 3.21
CA ASN A 20 -0.01 -9.53 4.12
C ASN A 20 -0.32 -11.03 4.22
N ILE A 21 -1.58 -11.37 4.50
CA ILE A 21 -2.01 -12.77 4.63
C ILE A 21 -1.77 -13.54 3.33
N GLN A 22 -2.12 -12.97 2.18
CA GLN A 22 -1.89 -13.62 0.89
C GLN A 22 -0.41 -13.77 0.58
N SER A 23 0.41 -12.76 0.88
CA SER A 23 1.87 -12.82 0.70
C SER A 23 2.50 -13.97 1.49
N LEU A 24 2.03 -14.18 2.73
CA LEU A 24 2.51 -15.24 3.62
C LEU A 24 2.02 -16.63 3.20
N GLN A 25 0.80 -16.74 2.66
CA GLN A 25 0.20 -18.03 2.30
C GLN A 25 0.55 -18.50 0.88
N CYS A 26 0.60 -17.57 -0.07
CA CYS A 26 0.67 -17.85 -1.51
C CYS A 26 1.92 -17.25 -2.17
N GLY A 27 2.70 -16.43 -1.45
CA GLY A 27 3.87 -15.72 -1.96
C GLY A 27 3.53 -14.37 -2.59
N VAL A 28 4.55 -13.53 -2.78
CA VAL A 28 4.40 -12.14 -3.23
C VAL A 28 3.79 -12.00 -4.63
N LEU A 29 3.99 -12.99 -5.51
CA LEU A 29 3.49 -12.97 -6.89
C LEU A 29 1.97 -13.11 -6.98
N SER A 30 1.30 -13.68 -5.98
CA SER A 30 -0.17 -13.77 -5.99
C SER A 30 -0.84 -12.40 -5.81
N ILE A 31 -0.09 -11.41 -5.35
CA ILE A 31 -0.56 -10.06 -5.05
C ILE A 31 -0.70 -9.24 -6.33
N ASP A 32 0.07 -9.55 -7.38
CA ASP A 32 0.06 -8.83 -8.66
C ASP A 32 -1.35 -8.76 -9.29
N LEU A 33 -2.09 -9.87 -9.24
CA LEU A 33 -3.49 -9.96 -9.68
C LEU A 33 -4.46 -9.08 -8.88
N MET A 34 -4.12 -8.78 -7.64
CA MET A 34 -4.94 -8.00 -6.71
C MET A 34 -4.68 -6.50 -6.84
N ILE A 35 -3.44 -6.11 -7.18
CA ILE A 35 -3.04 -4.70 -7.30
C ILE A 35 -3.82 -3.97 -8.38
N ASP A 36 -4.20 -4.65 -9.46
CA ASP A 36 -5.00 -4.04 -10.52
C ASP A 36 -6.42 -3.65 -10.09
N GLN A 37 -6.93 -4.24 -9.02
CA GLN A 37 -8.26 -3.97 -8.49
C GLN A 37 -8.27 -2.83 -7.45
N VAL A 38 -7.09 -2.38 -7.00
CA VAL A 38 -6.96 -1.30 -6.01
C VAL A 38 -7.30 0.05 -6.65
N ARG A 39 -8.30 0.73 -6.09
CA ARG A 39 -8.80 2.03 -6.59
C ARG A 39 -7.97 3.21 -6.10
N GLU A 40 -7.32 3.08 -4.95
CA GLU A 40 -6.51 4.15 -4.37
C GLU A 40 -5.13 4.15 -5.05
N PRO A 41 -4.78 5.22 -5.78
CA PRO A 41 -3.58 5.22 -6.64
C PRO A 41 -2.28 5.15 -5.84
N SER A 42 -2.20 5.73 -4.64
CA SER A 42 -1.00 5.73 -3.80
C SER A 42 -0.69 4.31 -3.31
N LEU A 43 -1.70 3.59 -2.83
CA LEU A 43 -1.64 2.21 -2.38
C LEU A 43 -1.39 1.28 -3.56
N LYS A 44 -2.03 1.51 -4.71
CA LYS A 44 -1.75 0.76 -5.93
C LYS A 44 -0.27 0.86 -6.30
N LYS A 45 0.28 2.08 -6.32
CA LYS A 45 1.70 2.33 -6.62
C LYS A 45 2.60 1.65 -5.59
N GLY A 46 2.34 1.83 -4.30
CA GLY A 46 3.15 1.22 -3.23
C GLY A 46 3.17 -0.31 -3.32
N LEU A 47 2.01 -0.94 -3.53
CA LEU A 47 1.94 -2.40 -3.71
C LEU A 47 2.63 -2.87 -4.99
N GLN A 48 2.54 -2.12 -6.09
CA GLN A 48 3.28 -2.40 -7.33
C GLN A 48 4.79 -2.36 -7.09
N MET A 49 5.27 -1.41 -6.29
CA MET A 49 6.68 -1.35 -5.94
C MET A 49 7.05 -2.55 -5.06
N PHE A 50 6.27 -2.88 -4.03
CA PHE A 50 6.51 -4.07 -3.20
C PHE A 50 6.60 -5.38 -4.00
N VAL A 51 5.77 -5.56 -5.03
CA VAL A 51 5.81 -6.76 -5.89
C VAL A 51 7.03 -6.75 -6.83
N ASN A 52 7.38 -5.59 -7.40
CA ASN A 52 8.42 -5.49 -8.42
C ASN A 52 9.84 -5.31 -7.85
N ASP A 53 9.97 -4.63 -6.72
CA ASP A 53 11.25 -4.22 -6.13
C ASP A 53 11.15 -4.27 -4.60
N ARG A 54 11.85 -5.24 -3.98
CA ARG A 54 11.72 -5.54 -2.54
C ARG A 54 12.56 -4.62 -1.63
N ASP A 55 13.04 -3.51 -2.17
CA ASP A 55 13.90 -2.57 -1.46
C ASP A 55 13.04 -1.52 -0.75
N ASP A 56 12.92 -1.70 0.57
CA ASP A 56 12.12 -0.91 1.48
C ASP A 56 12.56 0.56 1.55
N GLU A 57 13.86 0.84 1.37
CA GLU A 57 14.41 2.20 1.35
C GLU A 57 14.00 2.92 0.05
N ASN A 58 14.06 2.22 -1.09
CA ASN A 58 13.66 2.75 -2.40
C ASN A 58 12.14 2.98 -2.50
N ILE A 59 11.32 2.08 -1.91
CA ILE A 59 9.86 2.22 -1.83
C ILE A 59 9.49 3.47 -1.04
N LYS A 60 10.12 3.68 0.13
CA LYS A 60 9.80 4.78 1.03
C LYS A 60 10.16 6.13 0.44
N ASP A 61 11.33 6.25 -0.19
CA ASP A 61 11.77 7.50 -0.82
C ASP A 61 10.90 7.86 -2.03
N THR A 62 10.57 6.88 -2.89
CA THR A 62 9.74 7.14 -4.07
C THR A 62 8.30 7.48 -3.72
N LEU A 63 7.72 6.84 -2.69
CA LEU A 63 6.39 7.20 -2.22
C LEU A 63 6.41 8.57 -1.53
N ASN A 64 7.44 8.89 -0.74
CA ASN A 64 7.53 10.19 -0.07
C ASN A 64 7.75 11.36 -1.04
N GLU A 65 8.51 11.18 -2.14
CA GLU A 65 8.70 12.24 -3.15
C GLU A 65 7.41 12.62 -3.88
N ASP A 66 6.52 11.64 -4.14
CA ASP A 66 5.20 11.90 -4.74
C ASP A 66 4.19 12.51 -3.76
N LEU A 67 4.46 12.44 -2.46
CA LEU A 67 3.53 12.80 -1.39
C LEU A 67 3.87 14.16 -0.78
N TYR A 68 3.63 15.23 -1.54
CA TYR A 68 3.77 16.61 -1.05
C TYR A 68 2.67 17.04 -0.04
N LEU A 69 1.74 16.15 0.30
CA LEU A 69 0.61 16.42 1.20
C LEU A 69 0.56 15.36 2.30
N LYS A 70 0.76 15.79 3.55
CA LYS A 70 0.59 14.97 4.75
C LYS A 70 -0.90 14.76 5.03
N ASP A 71 -1.48 13.70 4.46
CA ASP A 71 -2.73 13.09 4.97
C ASP A 71 -2.37 11.82 5.75
N ASP A 72 -3.01 11.60 6.91
CA ASP A 72 -2.78 10.44 7.78
C ASP A 72 -2.97 9.11 7.04
N CYS A 73 -3.86 9.09 6.03
CA CYS A 73 -4.10 7.92 5.18
C CYS A 73 -2.88 7.56 4.33
N GLN A 74 -2.14 8.56 3.83
CA GLN A 74 -0.98 8.33 2.98
C GLN A 74 0.24 7.88 3.79
N ASN A 75 0.40 8.40 5.01
CA ASN A 75 1.45 7.91 5.91
C ASN A 75 1.24 6.43 6.26
N LEU A 76 -0.02 6.02 6.46
CA LEU A 76 -0.36 4.62 6.67
C LEU A 76 -0.04 3.74 5.44
N VAL A 77 -0.29 4.22 4.22
CA VAL A 77 0.06 3.48 2.99
C VAL A 77 1.57 3.23 2.94
N VAL A 78 2.39 4.26 3.18
CA VAL A 78 3.85 4.14 3.15
C VAL A 78 4.34 3.14 4.19
N GLU A 79 3.96 3.33 5.46
CA GLU A 79 4.38 2.41 6.52
C GLU A 79 3.84 0.99 6.32
N GLY A 80 2.59 0.88 5.88
CA GLY A 80 1.93 -0.39 5.61
C GLY A 80 2.61 -1.20 4.53
N VAL A 81 2.99 -0.56 3.42
CA VAL A 81 3.72 -1.20 2.32
C VAL A 81 5.14 -1.55 2.74
N CYS A 82 5.85 -0.68 3.47
CA CYS A 82 7.18 -1.00 4.00
C CYS A 82 7.17 -2.18 4.97
N MET A 83 6.11 -2.38 5.76
CA MET A 83 5.98 -3.56 6.64
C MET A 83 5.74 -4.87 5.89
N LEU A 84 5.40 -4.83 4.59
CA LEU A 84 5.23 -6.02 3.76
C LEU A 84 6.55 -6.48 3.11
N ALA A 85 7.48 -5.54 2.84
CA ALA A 85 8.80 -5.78 2.24
C ALA A 85 9.74 -6.55 3.18
#